data_AF-A0A8C6ZFG6-F1
#
_entry.id   AF-A0A8C6ZFG6-F1
#
_cell.length_a   1.000
_cell.length_b   1.000
_cell.length_c   1.000
_cell.angle_alpha   90.00
_cell.angle_beta   90.00
_cell.angle_gamma   90.00
#
_symmetry.space_group_name_H-M   'P 1'
#
loop_
_entity.id
_entity.type
_entity.pdbx_description
1 polymer ?
#
loop_
_entity_poly.entity_id
_entity_poly.type
_entity_poly.pdbx_seq_one_letter_code
_entity_poly.pdbx_strand_id
1 'polypeptide(L)' 'MKILCFLFALLFVVFHGAAGFNPTLVIPLRCGYRGTFCYAGKCPHGNPYLGKCGSRYSCCRW' A
#
# COMPACT_ATOMS: atom_id res chain seq x y z
N MET A 1 -38.97 -18.56 12.36
CA MET A 1 -37.95 -17.53 12.68
C MET A 1 -36.52 -18.09 12.79
N LYS A 2 -36.16 -19.16 12.05
CA LYS A 2 -34.82 -19.79 12.09
C LYS A 2 -34.06 -19.59 10.77
N ILE A 3 -34.80 -19.59 9.65
CA ILE A 3 -34.27 -19.33 8.29
C ILE A 3 -33.66 -17.94 8.15
N LEU A 4 -34.27 -16.91 8.76
CA LEU A 4 -33.75 -15.53 8.68
C LEU A 4 -32.34 -15.43 9.27
N CYS A 5 -32.09 -16.07 10.42
CA CYS A 5 -30.78 -16.05 11.07
C CYS A 5 -29.70 -16.71 10.20
N PHE A 6 -30.04 -17.80 9.51
CA PHE A 6 -29.13 -18.46 8.56
C PHE A 6 -28.83 -17.56 7.35
N LEU A 7 -29.84 -16.85 6.84
CA LEU A 7 -29.68 -15.92 5.73
C LEU A 7 -28.75 -14.76 6.10
N PHE A 8 -28.91 -14.20 7.30
CA PHE A 8 -28.01 -13.16 7.81
C PHE A 8 -26.58 -13.68 7.98
N ALA A 9 -26.38 -14.86 8.56
CA ALA A 9 -25.05 -15.44 8.71
C ALA A 9 -24.35 -15.65 7.36
N LEU A 10 -25.07 -16.16 6.36
CA LEU A 10 -24.55 -16.33 4.99
C LEU A 10 -24.17 -14.99 4.36
N LEU A 11 -25.02 -13.96 4.48
CA LEU A 11 -24.73 -12.63 3.97
C LEU A 11 -23.47 -12.05 4.63
N PHE A 12 -23.35 -12.13 5.95
CA PHE A 12 -22.17 -11.65 6.67
C PHE A 12 -20.88 -12.34 6.21
N VAL A 13 -20.89 -13.66 6.01
CA VAL A 13 -19.70 -14.40 5.54
C VAL A 13 -19.29 -13.94 4.13
N VAL A 14 -20.24 -13.74 3.22
CA VAL A 14 -19.97 -13.27 1.85
C VAL A 14 -19.44 -11.83 1.85
N PHE A 15 -20.03 -10.93 2.64
CA PHE A 15 -19.58 -9.54 2.72
C PHE A 15 -18.22 -9.37 3.41
N HIS A 16 -17.92 -10.16 4.45
CA HIS A 16 -16.62 -10.12 5.10
C HIS A 16 -15.52 -10.80 4.26
N GLY A 17 -15.85 -11.82 3.46
CA GLY A 17 -14.91 -12.44 2.52
C GLY A 17 -14.39 -11.49 1.45
N ALA A 18 -15.17 -10.45 1.10
CA ALA A 18 -14.77 -9.41 0.14
C ALA A 18 -13.88 -8.29 0.75
N ALA A 19 -13.78 -8.19 2.07
CA ALA A 19 -12.98 -7.16 2.76
C ALA A 19 -11.48 -7.49 2.87
N GLY A 20 -11.05 -8.67 2.40
CA GLY A 20 -9.70 -9.18 2.57
C GLY A 20 -8.67 -8.80 1.50
N PHE A 21 -9.07 -8.07 0.46
CA PHE A 21 -8.15 -7.63 -0.59
C PHE A 21 -8.21 -6.11 -0.74
N ASN A 22 -7.52 -5.42 0.17
CA ASN A 22 -6.88 -4.17 -0.19
C ASN A 22 -5.56 -4.58 -0.84
N PRO A 23 -5.45 -4.71 -2.18
CA PRO A 23 -4.14 -4.58 -2.79
C PRO A 23 -3.68 -3.22 -2.29
N THR A 24 -2.62 -3.20 -1.48
CA THR A 24 -1.95 -1.96 -1.15
C THR A 24 -1.58 -1.42 -2.51
N LEU A 25 -2.40 -0.48 -3.00
CA LEU A 25 -2.31 0.00 -4.36
C LEU A 25 -0.94 0.63 -4.35
N VAL A 26 0.04 -0.06 -4.94
CA VAL A 26 1.37 0.47 -5.16
C VAL A 26 1.18 1.46 -6.29
N ILE A 27 0.41 2.52 -6.01
CA ILE A 27 0.48 3.76 -6.73
C ILE A 27 1.96 4.06 -6.70
N PRO A 28 2.63 4.21 -7.85
CA PRO A 28 3.99 4.69 -7.84
C PRO A 28 3.94 6.07 -7.17
N LEU A 29 4.22 6.09 -5.86
CA LEU A 29 4.26 7.32 -5.10
C LEU A 29 5.30 8.16 -5.82
N ARG A 30 4.87 9.28 -6.40
CA ARG A 30 5.80 10.23 -6.97
C ARG A 30 6.77 10.61 -5.87
N CYS A 31 8.05 10.35 -6.12
CA CYS A 31 9.08 10.71 -5.17
C CYS A 31 9.04 12.21 -4.94
N GLY A 32 9.06 12.65 -3.67
CA GLY A 32 8.77 14.03 -3.27
C GLY A 32 7.41 14.18 -2.58
N TYR A 33 6.59 13.12 -2.50
CA TYR A 33 5.33 13.12 -1.76
C TYR A 33 5.45 12.33 -0.44
N ARG A 34 4.75 12.77 0.61
CA ARG A 34 4.70 12.12 1.95
C ARG A 34 6.08 11.81 2.58
N GLY A 35 6.99 12.77 2.58
CA GLY A 35 8.30 12.62 3.24
C GLY A 35 9.28 11.74 2.47
N THR A 36 9.06 11.54 1.17
CA THR A 36 10.06 10.96 0.27
C THR A 36 10.85 12.07 -0.43
N PHE A 37 12.10 11.78 -0.78
CA PHE A 37 13.00 12.72 -1.46
C PHE A 37 13.91 12.01 -2.45
N CYS A 38 14.36 12.72 -3.47
CA CYS A 38 15.34 12.21 -4.43
C CYS A 38 16.76 12.52 -3.97
N TYR A 39 17.63 11.51 -3.97
CA TYR A 39 19.02 11.62 -3.56
C TYR A 39 19.95 11.08 -4.64
N ALA A 40 21.10 11.72 -4.85
CA ALA A 40 22.09 11.25 -5.81
C ALA A 40 22.78 9.98 -5.28
N GLY A 41 22.69 8.86 -6.01
CA GLY A 41 23.27 7.59 -5.58
C GLY A 41 22.44 6.85 -4.53
N LYS A 42 23.08 6.29 -3.50
CA LYS A 42 22.43 5.48 -2.45
C LYS A 42 21.76 6.38 -1.40
N CYS A 43 20.61 5.95 -0.87
CA CYS A 43 19.94 6.66 0.20
C CYS A 43 20.86 6.85 1.43
N PRO A 44 20.89 8.05 2.02
CA PRO A 44 21.73 8.34 3.19
C PRO A 44 21.18 7.65 4.45
N HIS A 45 21.92 7.68 5.56
CA HIS A 45 21.49 7.28 6.92
C HIS A 45 20.69 5.97 7.11
N GLY A 46 20.79 5.02 6.16
CA GLY A 46 19.97 3.79 6.20
C GLY A 46 18.51 4.00 5.79
N ASN A 47 18.19 5.15 5.20
CA ASN A 47 16.87 5.46 4.67
C ASN A 47 16.42 4.41 3.64
N PRO A 48 15.15 3.97 3.67
CA PRO A 48 14.62 2.97 2.73
C PRO A 48 14.70 3.45 1.28
N TYR A 49 15.22 2.60 0.40
CA TYR A 49 15.15 2.79 -1.05
C TYR A 49 13.76 2.40 -1.55
N LEU A 50 13.09 3.34 -2.22
CA LEU A 50 11.73 3.17 -2.74
C LEU A 50 11.67 3.06 -4.26
N GLY A 51 12.73 3.44 -4.98
CA GLY A 51 12.74 3.42 -6.44
C GLY A 51 13.73 4.41 -7.04
N LYS A 52 13.63 4.66 -8.35
CA LYS A 52 14.47 5.65 -9.05
C LYS A 52 13.69 6.94 -9.29
N CYS A 53 14.34 8.08 -9.07
CA CYS A 53 13.87 9.38 -9.54
C CYS A 53 14.42 9.76 -10.92
N GLY A 54 15.48 9.08 -11.37
CA GLY A 54 16.16 9.32 -12.63
C GLY A 54 17.39 8.43 -12.78
N SER A 55 18.18 8.61 -13.83
CA SER A 55 19.29 7.71 -14.17
C SER A 55 20.36 7.55 -13.07
N ARG A 56 20.55 8.57 -12.23
CA ARG A 56 21.52 8.59 -11.12
C ARG A 56 20.93 8.96 -9.76
N TYR A 57 19.60 9.04 -9.67
CA TYR A 57 18.91 9.49 -8.46
C TYR A 57 18.00 8.39 -7.91
N SER A 58 18.10 8.15 -6.62
CA SER A 58 17.27 7.21 -5.87
C SER A 58 16.18 7.96 -5.12
N CYS A 59 14.99 7.37 -5.06
CA CYS A 59 13.93 7.81 -4.18
C CYS A 59 14.11 7.18 -2.80
N CYS A 60 14.20 8.03 -1.79
CA CYS A 60 14.44 7.67 -0.40
C CYS A 60 13.29 8.16 0.48
N ARG A 61 12.99 7.46 1.56
CA ARG A 61 12.06 7.93 2.61
C ARG A 61 12.86 8.44 3.79
N TRP A 62 12.53 9.64 4.31
CA TRP A 62 13.09 10.14 5.58
C TRP A 62 12.93 9.11 6.70
#